data_AF-A0A1N6EKH8-F1
#
_entry.id   AF-A0A1N6EKH8-F1
#
_cell.length_a   1.000
_cell.length_b   1.000
_cell.length_c   1.000
_cell.angle_alpha   90.00
_cell.angle_beta   90.00
_cell.angle_gamma   90.00
#
_symmetry.space_group_name_H-M   'P 1'
#
loop_
_entity.id
_entity.type
_entity.pdbx_description
1 polymer ?
#
loop_
_entity_poly.entity_id
_entity_poly.type
_entity_poly.pdbx_seq_one_letter_code
_entity_poly.pdbx_strand_id
1 'polypeptide(L)'
;MPRKIPRAVILVIGLVIGWGLDHLPRSGSVVLASGGDRSGESILASGPVMVGYNDKNRVQIPLEAIYYLDYKGGRLLATIPSFRQSVGSAKLIDTFGERDLVADFKLNLDSGPRPQFLMTTGSLGTYSEGWAPLFVFETTTSQVAVYKVEQQMVGAKTTPKFELMELHALPASTPPPEPR
;
A
#
# COMPACT_ATOMS: atom_id res chain seq x y z
N MET A 1 36.15 -2.55 48.22
CA MET A 1 34.75 -2.38 48.69
C MET A 1 33.90 -1.87 47.54
N PRO A 2 32.88 -2.59 47.06
CA PRO A 2 32.00 -2.12 45.99
C PRO A 2 31.05 -1.04 46.54
N ARG A 3 31.12 0.16 45.95
CA ARG A 3 30.31 1.31 46.33
C ARG A 3 28.87 1.06 45.85
N LYS A 4 27.94 0.84 46.78
CA LYS A 4 26.51 0.60 46.45
C LYS A 4 25.92 1.89 45.88
N ILE A 5 25.58 1.87 44.59
CA ILE A 5 24.91 3.00 43.95
C ILE A 5 23.49 3.10 44.54
N PRO A 6 23.05 4.27 45.04
CA PRO A 6 21.72 4.44 45.60
C PRO A 6 20.66 4.20 44.52
N ARG A 7 19.59 3.46 44.86
CA ARG A 7 18.49 3.16 43.92
C ARG A 7 17.86 4.40 43.29
N ALA A 8 17.83 5.52 44.02
CA ALA A 8 17.36 6.80 43.52
C ALA A 8 18.20 7.34 42.34
N VAL A 9 19.52 7.12 42.37
CA VAL A 9 20.42 7.53 41.27
C VAL A 9 20.14 6.71 40.02
N ILE A 10 19.90 5.40 40.17
CA ILE A 10 19.51 4.53 39.06
C ILE A 10 18.18 4.97 38.44
N LEU A 11 17.21 5.38 39.28
CA LEU A 11 15.90 5.85 38.82
C LEU A 11 15.98 7.18 38.07
N VAL A 12 16.79 8.14 38.55
CA VAL A 12 17.02 9.41 37.86
C VAL A 12 17.72 9.18 36.52
N ILE A 13 18.72 8.32 36.47
CA ILE A 13 19.39 7.97 35.20
C ILE A 13 18.40 7.32 34.23
N GLY A 14 17.59 6.37 34.69
CA GLY A 14 16.55 5.74 33.87
C GLY A 14 15.52 6.74 33.35
N LEU A 15 15.09 7.70 34.18
CA LEU A 15 14.15 8.73 33.79
C LEU A 15 14.74 9.68 32.75
N VAL A 16 15.98 10.14 32.94
CA VAL A 16 16.66 11.04 31.99
C VAL A 16 16.92 10.35 30.66
N ILE A 17 17.31 9.06 30.66
CA ILE A 17 17.47 8.28 29.44
C ILE A 17 16.11 8.07 28.76
N GLY A 18 15.07 7.72 29.51
CA GLY A 18 13.72 7.54 28.97
C GLY A 18 13.16 8.81 28.34
N TRP A 19 13.33 9.96 28.99
CA TRP A 19 12.95 11.27 28.45
C TRP A 19 13.76 11.65 27.22
N GLY A 20 15.08 11.42 27.25
CA GLY A 20 15.95 11.68 26.10
C GLY A 20 15.55 10.86 24.88
N LEU A 21 15.16 9.59 25.08
CA LEU A 21 14.71 8.70 24.00
C LEU A 21 13.30 9.04 23.50
N ASP A 22 12.40 9.59 24.33
CA ASP A 22 11.06 10.01 23.92
C ASP A 22 11.07 11.25 23.00
N HIS A 23 12.10 12.09 23.13
CA HIS A 23 12.32 13.28 22.29
C HIS A 23 13.13 13.01 21.02
N LEU A 24 13.67 11.80 20.83
CA LEU A 24 14.21 11.42 19.54
C LEU A 24 13.06 11.33 18.53
N PRO A 25 13.26 11.72 17.26
CA PRO A 25 12.26 11.52 16.24
C PRO A 25 11.92 10.03 16.18
N ARG A 26 10.77 9.65 16.75
CA ARG A 26 10.16 8.37 16.40
C ARG A 26 9.96 8.44 14.91
N SER A 27 10.49 7.46 14.18
CA SER A 27 9.99 7.18 12.82
C SER A 27 8.56 6.67 12.97
N GLY A 28 7.66 7.57 13.37
CA GLY A 28 6.22 7.36 13.29
C GLY A 28 5.92 7.10 11.83
N SER A 29 5.04 6.16 11.58
CA SER A 29 4.58 5.76 10.25
C SER A 29 4.15 6.99 9.46
N VAL A 30 5.09 7.57 8.72
CA VAL A 30 4.77 8.59 7.73
C VAL A 30 4.13 7.80 6.61
N VAL A 31 2.84 8.04 6.39
CA VAL A 31 2.17 7.61 5.18
C VAL A 31 2.82 8.37 4.03
N LEU A 32 3.82 7.73 3.43
CA LEU A 32 4.47 8.21 2.22
C LEU A 32 3.67 7.66 1.05
N ALA A 33 3.18 8.56 0.21
CA ALA A 33 2.67 8.18 -1.10
C ALA A 33 3.84 7.67 -1.96
N SER A 34 3.66 6.51 -2.57
CA SER A 34 4.62 5.99 -3.55
C SER A 34 4.48 6.72 -4.88
N GLY A 35 5.47 6.55 -5.76
CA GLY A 35 5.43 7.07 -7.12
C GLY A 35 4.20 6.57 -7.87
N GLY A 36 3.44 7.50 -8.44
CA GLY A 36 2.32 7.21 -9.33
C GLY A 36 2.30 8.22 -10.46
N ASP A 37 1.83 7.78 -11.62
CA ASP A 37 1.62 8.63 -12.79
C ASP A 37 0.21 8.44 -13.31
N ARG A 38 -0.38 9.50 -13.86
CA ARG A 38 -1.70 9.48 -14.46
C ARG A 38 -1.60 9.99 -15.89
N SER A 39 -2.05 9.16 -16.83
CA SER A 39 -2.13 9.55 -18.24
C SER A 39 -3.51 9.21 -18.78
N GLY A 40 -4.26 10.26 -19.13
CA GLY A 40 -5.63 10.15 -19.66
C GLY A 40 -6.56 9.33 -18.76
N GLU A 41 -6.97 8.19 -19.28
CA GLU A 41 -7.90 7.23 -18.68
C GLU A 41 -7.17 6.06 -17.98
N SER A 42 -5.96 6.31 -17.46
CA SER A 42 -5.19 5.32 -16.74
C SER A 42 -4.38 5.91 -15.58
N ILE A 43 -4.20 5.12 -14.51
CA ILE A 43 -3.26 5.42 -13.43
C ILE A 43 -2.28 4.26 -13.28
N LEU A 44 -1.00 4.57 -13.13
CA LEU A 44 0.06 3.65 -12.75
C LEU A 44 0.50 3.98 -11.31
N ALA A 45 0.68 2.96 -10.48
CA ALA A 45 1.26 3.09 -9.15
C ALA A 45 2.17 1.90 -8.85
N SER A 46 3.04 2.02 -7.85
CA SER A 46 3.81 0.90 -7.32
C SER A 46 3.82 0.91 -5.79
N GLY A 47 3.99 -0.23 -5.16
CA GLY A 47 4.16 -0.30 -3.71
C GLY A 47 4.47 -1.71 -3.21
N PRO A 48 5.06 -1.83 -2.01
CA PRO A 48 5.51 -3.11 -1.49
C PRO A 48 4.32 -4.02 -1.16
N VAL A 49 4.43 -5.29 -1.50
CA VAL A 49 3.45 -6.34 -1.14
C VAL A 49 3.94 -7.26 -0.04
N MET A 50 5.25 -7.28 0.20
CA MET A 50 5.89 -7.96 1.32
C MET A 50 7.36 -7.53 1.43
N VAL A 51 7.98 -7.82 2.57
CA VAL A 51 9.43 -7.70 2.74
C VAL A 51 10.04 -9.10 2.79
N GLY A 52 10.87 -9.42 1.80
CA GLY A 52 11.70 -10.62 1.81
C GLY A 52 13.00 -10.39 2.57
N TYR A 53 13.67 -11.48 2.96
CA TYR A 53 14.99 -11.44 3.56
C TYR A 53 16.01 -12.13 2.66
N ASN A 54 17.14 -11.46 2.40
CA ASN A 54 18.25 -12.04 1.66
C ASN A 54 19.34 -12.48 2.65
N ASP A 55 19.42 -13.78 2.91
CA ASP A 55 20.36 -14.38 3.87
C ASP A 55 21.83 -14.08 3.55
N LYS A 56 22.18 -14.03 2.26
CA LYS A 56 23.56 -13.82 1.81
C LYS A 56 24.07 -12.43 2.20
N ASN A 57 23.22 -11.43 2.02
CA ASN A 57 23.57 -10.03 2.24
C ASN A 57 23.06 -9.49 3.59
N ARG A 58 22.26 -10.29 4.32
CA ARG A 58 21.61 -9.94 5.59
C ARG A 58 20.76 -8.66 5.51
N VAL A 59 20.10 -8.46 4.38
CA VAL A 59 19.27 -7.27 4.12
C VAL A 59 17.82 -7.65 3.87
N GLN A 60 16.91 -6.78 4.31
CA GLN A 60 15.51 -6.81 3.94
C GLN A 60 15.33 -6.19 2.56
N ILE A 61 14.59 -6.87 1.69
CA ILE A 61 14.32 -6.42 0.32
C ILE A 61 12.81 -6.35 0.15
N PRO A 62 12.23 -5.16 -0.07
CA PRO A 62 10.81 -5.06 -0.39
C PRO A 62 10.55 -5.70 -1.75
N LEU A 63 9.53 -6.53 -1.80
CA LEU A 63 8.97 -7.01 -3.04
C LEU A 63 7.85 -6.06 -3.45
N GLU A 64 8.02 -5.44 -4.61
CA GLU A 64 7.12 -4.39 -5.10
C GLU A 64 6.08 -4.99 -6.07
N ALA A 65 4.85 -4.50 -6.00
CA ALA A 65 3.88 -4.66 -7.07
C ALA A 65 3.81 -3.40 -7.93
N ILE A 66 3.49 -3.60 -9.20
CA ILE A 66 3.12 -2.54 -10.14
C ILE A 66 1.62 -2.68 -10.39
N TYR A 67 0.90 -1.59 -10.18
CA TYR A 67 -0.55 -1.48 -10.31
C TYR A 67 -0.90 -0.62 -11.51
N TYR A 68 -1.90 -1.05 -12.27
CA TYR A 68 -2.44 -0.30 -13.39
C TYR A 68 -3.96 -0.28 -13.31
N LEU A 69 -4.54 0.93 -13.31
CA LEU A 69 -5.97 1.15 -13.30
C LEU A 69 -6.42 1.58 -14.70
N ASP A 70 -7.32 0.81 -15.29
CA ASP A 70 -7.99 1.11 -16.56
C ASP A 70 -9.40 1.66 -16.30
N TYR A 71 -9.62 2.93 -16.61
CA TYR A 71 -10.92 3.58 -16.39
C TYR A 71 -11.97 3.06 -17.36
N LYS A 72 -11.58 2.80 -18.62
CA LYS A 72 -12.50 2.41 -19.67
C LYS A 72 -13.05 1.02 -19.41
N GLY A 73 -12.19 0.11 -18.97
CA GLY A 73 -12.55 -1.24 -18.60
C GLY A 73 -13.15 -1.36 -17.20
N GLY A 74 -12.96 -0.36 -16.32
CA GLY A 74 -13.25 -0.48 -14.90
C GLY A 74 -12.44 -1.60 -14.25
N ARG A 75 -11.16 -1.74 -14.64
CA ARG A 75 -10.29 -2.85 -14.24
C ARG A 75 -9.10 -2.36 -13.47
N LEU A 76 -8.70 -3.14 -12.49
CA LEU A 76 -7.45 -2.96 -11.76
C LEU A 76 -6.57 -4.18 -12.01
N LEU A 77 -5.35 -3.90 -12.49
CA LEU A 77 -4.34 -4.90 -12.82
C LEU A 77 -3.16 -4.77 -11.87
N ALA A 78 -2.57 -5.90 -11.46
CA ALA A 78 -1.31 -5.91 -10.74
C ALA A 78 -0.37 -6.98 -11.28
N THR A 79 0.91 -6.66 -11.32
CA THR A 79 2.01 -7.62 -11.49
C THR A 79 3.01 -7.45 -10.36
N ILE A 80 3.60 -8.55 -9.89
CA ILE A 80 4.74 -8.51 -8.97
C ILE A 80 5.96 -8.95 -9.77
N PRO A 81 6.88 -8.02 -10.11
CA PRO A 81 8.03 -8.38 -10.89
C PRO A 81 8.88 -9.41 -10.15
N SER A 82 9.32 -10.45 -10.87
CA SER A 82 10.28 -11.42 -10.36
C SER A 82 11.35 -11.61 -11.41
N PHE A 83 12.63 -11.52 -11.02
CA PHE A 83 13.71 -11.81 -11.94
C PHE A 83 13.85 -13.33 -12.07
N ARG A 84 13.29 -13.89 -13.16
CA ARG A 84 13.51 -15.30 -13.50
C ARG A 84 14.53 -15.38 -14.62
N GLN A 85 15.71 -15.90 -14.30
CA GLN A 85 16.75 -16.23 -15.27
C GLN A 85 16.60 -17.70 -15.66
N SER A 86 16.09 -17.95 -16.87
CA SER A 86 16.12 -19.28 -17.49
C SER A 86 17.23 -19.32 -18.56
N VAL A 87 17.42 -20.47 -19.20
CA VAL A 87 18.26 -20.56 -20.41
C VAL A 87 17.57 -19.74 -21.52
N GLY A 88 17.89 -18.46 -21.60
CA GLY A 88 17.23 -17.48 -22.47
C GLY A 88 17.06 -16.10 -21.80
N SER A 89 16.03 -15.35 -22.23
CA SER A 89 15.78 -13.99 -21.76
C SER A 89 15.32 -13.93 -20.30
N ALA A 90 15.88 -13.00 -19.53
CA ALA A 90 15.35 -12.67 -18.22
C ALA A 90 13.94 -12.09 -18.34
N LYS A 91 12.99 -12.69 -17.63
CA LYS A 91 11.61 -12.17 -17.53
C LYS A 91 11.50 -11.43 -16.21
N LEU A 92 11.09 -10.16 -16.25
CA LEU A 92 10.81 -9.37 -15.05
C LEU A 92 9.31 -9.28 -14.75
N ILE A 93 8.44 -9.14 -15.76
CA ILE A 93 6.98 -9.03 -15.59
C ILE A 93 6.36 -10.38 -15.89
N ASP A 94 5.54 -10.91 -14.97
CA ASP A 94 4.82 -12.18 -15.15
C ASP A 94 3.34 -11.98 -15.43
N THR A 95 2.48 -12.88 -14.93
CA THR A 95 1.03 -12.82 -15.16
C THR A 95 0.43 -11.70 -14.34
N PHE A 96 -0.55 -11.00 -14.92
CA PHE A 96 -1.31 -9.98 -14.20
C PHE A 96 -2.44 -10.63 -13.42
N GLY A 97 -2.59 -10.24 -12.15
CA GLY A 97 -3.84 -10.36 -11.44
C GLY A 97 -4.80 -9.27 -11.91
N GLU A 98 -6.09 -9.57 -11.97
CA GLU A 98 -7.14 -8.63 -12.37
C GLU A 98 -8.22 -8.55 -11.29
N ARG A 99 -8.75 -7.35 -11.08
CA ARG A 99 -9.90 -7.07 -10.23
C ARG A 99 -10.89 -6.20 -10.99
N ASP A 100 -12.16 -6.59 -10.95
CA ASP A 100 -13.26 -5.87 -11.57
C ASP A 100 -13.78 -4.78 -10.61
N LEU A 101 -13.44 -3.53 -10.91
CA LEU A 101 -13.89 -2.38 -10.13
C LEU A 101 -15.35 -2.04 -10.38
N VAL A 102 -15.92 -2.43 -11.53
CA VAL A 102 -17.35 -2.24 -11.82
C VAL A 102 -18.17 -3.05 -10.83
N ALA A 103 -17.77 -4.31 -10.62
CA ALA A 103 -18.41 -5.19 -9.65
C ALA A 103 -18.25 -4.68 -8.20
N ASP A 104 -17.04 -4.26 -7.82
CA ASP A 104 -16.75 -3.83 -6.45
C ASP A 104 -17.49 -2.55 -6.06
N PHE A 105 -17.43 -1.53 -6.92
CA PHE A 105 -18.06 -0.23 -6.70
C PHE A 105 -19.52 -0.19 -7.16
N LYS A 106 -20.05 -1.31 -7.69
CA LYS A 106 -21.42 -1.44 -8.22
C LYS A 106 -21.75 -0.36 -9.25
N LEU A 107 -20.81 -0.13 -10.16
CA LEU A 107 -20.90 0.91 -11.18
C LEU A 107 -21.80 0.46 -12.32
N ASN A 108 -22.52 1.41 -12.90
CA ASN A 108 -23.28 1.19 -14.12
C ASN A 108 -22.61 1.96 -15.26
N LEU A 109 -21.89 1.23 -16.12
CA LEU A 109 -21.16 1.83 -17.24
C LEU A 109 -22.07 2.23 -18.41
N ASP A 110 -23.27 1.66 -18.51
CA ASP A 110 -24.16 1.85 -19.67
C ASP A 110 -25.07 3.08 -19.52
N SER A 111 -25.56 3.33 -18.30
CA SER A 111 -26.51 4.42 -18.03
C SER A 111 -26.09 5.34 -16.89
N GLY A 112 -24.97 5.06 -16.23
CA GLY A 112 -24.43 5.86 -15.14
C GLY A 112 -23.43 6.93 -15.62
N PRO A 113 -23.08 7.87 -14.73
CA PRO A 113 -21.93 8.74 -14.98
C PRO A 113 -20.65 7.92 -15.12
N ARG A 114 -19.75 8.37 -16.00
CA ARG A 114 -18.45 7.68 -16.19
C ARG A 114 -17.67 7.70 -14.88
N PRO A 115 -17.19 6.53 -14.40
CA PRO A 115 -16.48 6.48 -13.14
C PRO A 115 -15.15 7.23 -13.22
N GLN A 116 -14.80 7.87 -12.12
CA GLN A 116 -13.54 8.59 -11.99
C GLN A 116 -12.79 8.08 -10.79
N PHE A 117 -11.65 7.44 -11.07
CA PHE A 117 -10.83 6.88 -10.01
C PHE A 117 -9.70 7.82 -9.58
N LEU A 118 -9.26 7.67 -8.34
CA LEU A 118 -7.94 8.06 -7.85
C LEU A 118 -7.31 6.82 -7.22
N MET A 119 -5.99 6.66 -7.35
CA MET A 119 -5.30 5.48 -6.84
C MET A 119 -3.99 5.88 -6.20
N THR A 120 -3.69 5.32 -5.02
CA THR A 120 -2.41 5.49 -4.34
C THR A 120 -2.11 4.31 -3.44
N THR A 121 -0.85 4.05 -3.17
CA THR A 121 -0.42 3.08 -2.16
C THR A 121 -0.03 3.84 -0.89
N GLY A 122 -0.49 3.38 0.28
CA GLY A 122 -0.07 3.96 1.56
C GLY A 122 1.03 3.14 2.23
N SER A 123 2.11 3.78 2.66
CA SER A 123 3.09 3.16 3.56
C SER A 123 2.62 3.26 5.01
N LEU A 124 2.33 2.14 5.66
CA LEU A 124 1.94 2.12 7.08
C LEU A 124 3.13 1.90 8.02
N GLY A 125 4.36 2.01 7.52
CA GLY A 125 5.58 1.77 8.30
C GLY A 125 5.69 0.32 8.78
N THR A 126 6.15 0.12 10.01
CA THR A 126 6.35 -1.22 10.60
C THR A 126 5.05 -1.96 10.93
N TYR A 127 3.90 -1.29 10.88
CA TYR A 127 2.61 -1.86 11.31
C TYR A 127 1.95 -2.76 10.26
N SER A 128 2.46 -2.77 9.03
CA SER A 128 1.88 -3.55 7.93
C SER A 128 2.72 -4.76 7.54
N GLU A 129 3.60 -5.27 8.41
CA GLU A 129 4.45 -6.44 8.08
C GLU A 129 5.22 -6.28 6.74
N GLY A 130 5.48 -5.03 6.33
CA GLY A 130 6.18 -4.71 5.10
C GLY A 130 5.32 -4.64 3.82
N TRP A 131 4.00 -4.80 3.88
CA TRP A 131 3.11 -4.54 2.72
C TRP A 131 2.48 -3.15 2.78
N ALA A 132 2.03 -2.61 1.65
CA ALA A 132 1.37 -1.32 1.54
C ALA A 132 -0.05 -1.49 0.97
N PRO A 133 -1.11 -1.02 1.66
CA PRO A 133 -2.45 -0.99 1.10
C PRO A 133 -2.53 -0.13 -0.16
N LEU A 134 -3.28 -0.63 -1.14
CA LEU A 134 -3.69 0.12 -2.32
C LEU A 134 -5.07 0.72 -2.07
N PHE A 135 -5.12 2.05 -2.03
CA PHE A 135 -6.36 2.80 -1.93
C PHE A 135 -6.84 3.17 -3.33
N VAL A 136 -8.09 2.86 -3.62
CA VAL A 136 -8.77 3.26 -4.86
C VAL A 136 -10.02 4.02 -4.48
N PHE A 137 -10.06 5.30 -4.83
CA PHE A 137 -11.23 6.15 -4.64
C PHE A 137 -12.01 6.20 -5.94
N GLU A 138 -13.32 5.99 -5.89
CA GLU A 138 -14.23 6.30 -7.00
C GLU A 138 -15.00 7.56 -6.62
N THR A 139 -14.69 8.65 -7.31
CA THR A 139 -15.11 10.00 -6.91
C THR A 139 -16.56 10.32 -7.30
N THR A 140 -17.14 9.57 -8.23
CA THR A 140 -18.51 9.82 -8.70
C THR A 140 -19.56 9.26 -7.73
N THR A 141 -19.29 8.10 -7.15
CA THR A 141 -20.10 7.43 -6.12
C THR A 141 -19.62 7.75 -4.70
N SER A 142 -18.53 8.51 -4.57
CA SER A 142 -17.90 8.86 -3.30
C SER A 142 -17.60 7.62 -2.46
N GLN A 143 -16.94 6.63 -3.05
CA GLN A 143 -16.55 5.40 -2.38
C GLN A 143 -15.03 5.24 -2.40
N VAL A 144 -14.50 4.53 -1.41
CA VAL A 144 -13.09 4.13 -1.34
C VAL A 144 -13.00 2.64 -1.07
N ALA A 145 -12.18 1.96 -1.85
CA ALA A 145 -11.81 0.58 -1.62
C ALA A 145 -10.33 0.49 -1.20
N VAL A 146 -10.06 -0.43 -0.28
CA VAL A 146 -8.72 -0.80 0.15
C VAL A 146 -8.44 -2.21 -0.34
N TYR A 147 -7.37 -2.36 -1.12
CA TYR A 147 -6.92 -3.65 -1.60
C TYR A 147 -5.57 -4.04 -1.01
N LYS A 148 -5.42 -5.33 -0.75
CA LYS A 148 -4.14 -5.99 -0.53
C LYS A 148 -3.82 -6.84 -1.76
N VAL A 149 -2.54 -6.87 -2.15
CA VAL A 149 -2.07 -7.79 -3.18
C VAL A 149 -1.14 -8.82 -2.57
N GLU A 150 -1.40 -10.08 -2.89
CA GLU A 150 -0.60 -11.21 -2.45
C GLU A 150 -0.13 -12.04 -3.63
N GLN A 151 0.96 -12.79 -3.43
CA GLN A 151 1.37 -13.81 -4.39
C GLN A 151 0.58 -15.10 -4.13
N GLN A 152 -0.19 -15.53 -5.13
CA GLN A 152 -0.85 -16.84 -5.11
C GLN A 152 -0.11 -17.80 -6.04
N MET A 153 0.26 -18.98 -5.54
CA MET A 153 0.73 -20.07 -6.40
C MET A 153 -0.46 -20.81 -7.00
N VAL A 154 -0.53 -20.84 -8.33
CA VAL A 154 -1.50 -21.61 -9.11
C VAL A 154 -0.72 -22.58 -10.00
N GLY A 155 -0.63 -23.83 -9.55
CA GLY A 155 0.26 -24.81 -10.15
C GLY A 155 1.72 -24.37 -10.05
N ALA A 156 2.41 -24.24 -11.19
CA ALA A 156 3.80 -23.79 -11.27
C ALA A 156 3.97 -22.27 -11.49
N LYS A 157 2.86 -21.51 -11.52
CA LYS A 157 2.87 -20.07 -11.77
C LYS A 157 2.54 -19.30 -10.51
N THR A 158 3.20 -18.15 -10.34
CA THR A 158 2.88 -17.19 -9.29
C THR A 158 2.06 -16.08 -9.92
N THR A 159 0.82 -15.92 -9.47
CA THR A 159 -0.09 -14.89 -9.97
C THR A 159 -0.45 -13.95 -8.81
N PRO A 160 -0.37 -12.63 -8.99
CA PRO A 160 -0.88 -11.69 -8.01
C PRO A 160 -2.38 -11.88 -7.83
N LYS A 161 -2.84 -11.83 -6.58
CA LYS A 161 -4.26 -11.88 -6.23
C LYS A 161 -4.62 -10.62 -5.46
N PHE A 162 -5.69 -9.96 -5.89
CA PHE A 162 -6.30 -8.87 -5.13
C PHE A 162 -7.24 -9.44 -4.05
N GLU A 163 -7.06 -8.96 -2.83
CA GLU A 163 -7.99 -9.10 -1.72
C GLU A 163 -8.62 -7.73 -1.44
N LEU A 164 -9.95 -7.66 -1.52
CA LEU A 164 -10.71 -6.49 -1.10
C LEU A 164 -10.79 -6.51 0.43
N MET A 165 -10.06 -5.60 1.07
CA MET A 165 -9.97 -5.49 2.53
C MET A 165 -11.16 -4.70 3.07
N GLU A 166 -11.48 -3.60 2.41
CA GLU A 166 -12.52 -2.68 2.86
C GLU A 166 -13.13 -1.96 1.67
N LEU A 167 -14.44 -1.70 1.75
CA LEU A 167 -15.16 -0.78 0.86
C LEU A 167 -15.97 0.17 1.75
N HIS A 168 -15.74 1.47 1.61
CA HIS A 168 -16.33 2.49 2.46
C HIS A 168 -16.93 3.63 1.64
N ALA A 169 -18.10 4.13 2.05
CA ALA A 169 -18.69 5.33 1.47
C ALA A 169 -18.15 6.57 2.18
N LEU A 170 -17.66 7.55 1.42
CA LEU A 170 -17.20 8.82 1.94
C LEU A 170 -18.40 9.67 2.39
N PRO A 171 -18.24 10.47 3.45
CA PRO A 171 -19.28 11.40 3.87
C PRO A 171 -19.58 12.41 2.75
N ALA A 172 -20.86 12.77 2.62
CA ALA A 172 -21.27 13.82 1.69
C ALA A 172 -20.58 15.14 2.05
N SER A 173 -20.13 15.88 1.04
CA SER A 173 -19.56 17.21 1.25
C SER A 173 -20.60 18.13 1.89
N THR A 174 -20.33 18.65 3.09
CA THR A 174 -21.16 19.71 3.67
C THR A 174 -21.10 20.93 2.75
N PRO A 175 -22.24 21.49 2.30
CA PRO A 175 -22.22 22.67 1.45
C PRO A 175 -21.53 23.84 2.17
N PRO A 176 -20.82 24.71 1.44
CA PRO A 176 -20.22 25.91 2.04
C PRO A 176 -21.31 26.75 2.73
N PRO A 177 -21.00 27.41 3.86
CA PRO A 177 -21.93 28.35 4.46
C PRO A 177 -22.27 29.46 3.45
N GLU A 178 -23.56 29.71 3.27
CA GLU A 178 -24.06 30.75 2.37
C GLU A 178 -23.41 32.09 2.73
N PRO A 179 -22.86 32.85 1.76
CA PRO A 179 -22.32 34.17 2.04
C PRO A 179 -23.46 35.06 2.54
N ARG A 180 -23.30 35.61 3.75
CA ARG A 180 -24.21 36.60 4.32
C ARG A 180 -24.04 37.96 3.65
#